data_AF-A0A8I2ZAQ2-F1
#
_entry.id   AF-A0A8I2ZAQ2-F1
#
_cell.length_a   1.000
_cell.length_b   1.000
_cell.length_c   1.000
_cell.angle_alpha   90.00
_cell.angle_beta   90.00
_cell.angle_gamma   90.00
#
_symmetry.space_group_name_H-M   'P 1'
#
loop_
_entity.id
_entity.type
_entity.pdbx_description
1 polymer ?
#
loop_
_entity_poly.entity_id
_entity_poly.type
_entity_poly.pdbx_seq_one_letter_code
_entity_poly.pdbx_strand_id
1 'polypeptide(L)'
;MAMRLADYKMRFNEALDEQQRFYRHQKAFVDRAILDAEETKRKSHDESERAIARGELVRDDLSKALEACRAFSRRESDTVNATLRDIEAKLQDTQQQLLQEVERSNILERQLDDQNQHDKLDEIFAAVSSRDQELRRRDEMINGLTAALKGHFDELEAALRTTNTSQMDLRHSMTQVQESIQNQLSTQLEGHCSREADMRQELIEMAEEKTQCATLLDVRYRQLKDVELSHEKKTEEAQGLRLQIASLESTSNQEATLADDIAELRQALSNKDAQSTILQQQIQDINVTHQNEIALLKKNMELEISGLQEEANVKTLKICDMENQLRDQTEMRQKDTGDIKERLTSIYESLRQKGEEPLRSVVSDTIDVAIQTECHGTTNSGRDVVFEDTIVVRSDVRKEPDESPGQIPILEQDATAETVRLRRDLVDAEQRIANLTHRLKSPSQSPMDNNALNRLKQTNNELLVAKRQLRILEERAVDVRA
;
A
#
# COMPACT_ATOMS: atom_id res chain seq x y z
N MET A 1 113.65 261.87 -79.83
CA MET A 1 113.50 260.50 -80.38
C MET A 1 113.58 259.42 -79.30
N ALA A 2 114.59 259.42 -78.42
CA ALA A 2 114.84 258.36 -77.41
C ALA A 2 113.64 257.94 -76.52
N MET A 3 112.74 258.86 -76.17
CA MET A 3 111.71 258.64 -75.14
C MET A 3 110.65 257.57 -75.48
N ARG A 4 110.48 257.17 -76.76
CA ARG A 4 109.52 256.12 -77.16
C ARG A 4 110.03 254.69 -76.93
N LEU A 5 111.33 254.47 -76.74
CA LEU A 5 111.90 253.13 -76.65
C LEU A 5 111.75 252.49 -75.25
N ALA A 6 111.66 253.33 -74.21
CA ALA A 6 111.53 252.86 -72.82
C ALA A 6 110.15 252.22 -72.55
N ASP A 7 109.08 252.85 -73.05
CA ASP A 7 107.69 252.41 -72.83
C ASP A 7 107.43 250.99 -73.37
N TYR A 8 107.95 250.69 -74.57
CA TYR A 8 107.84 249.37 -75.20
C TYR A 8 108.51 248.25 -74.39
N LYS A 9 109.60 248.57 -73.68
CA LYS A 9 110.33 247.58 -72.88
C LYS A 9 109.63 247.24 -71.56
N MET A 10 108.86 248.18 -71.00
CA MET A 10 108.11 247.94 -69.76
C MET A 10 106.98 246.91 -69.98
N ARG A 11 106.12 247.17 -70.97
CA ARG A 11 104.95 246.33 -71.31
C ARG A 11 105.32 244.88 -71.63
N PHE A 12 106.50 244.65 -72.21
CA PHE A 12 106.99 243.30 -72.52
C PHE A 12 107.34 242.50 -71.26
N ASN A 13 107.85 243.16 -70.22
CA ASN A 13 108.16 242.50 -68.95
C ASN A 13 106.88 242.14 -68.17
N GLU A 14 105.89 243.03 -68.14
CA GLU A 14 104.59 242.78 -67.48
C GLU A 14 103.90 241.56 -68.09
N ALA A 15 103.82 241.47 -69.42
CA ALA A 15 103.24 240.33 -70.12
C ALA A 15 103.97 239.00 -69.84
N LEU A 16 105.30 239.05 -69.63
CA LEU A 16 106.12 237.87 -69.35
C LEU A 16 105.87 237.32 -67.93
N ASP A 17 105.78 238.19 -66.92
CA ASP A 17 105.48 237.80 -65.54
C ASP A 17 104.05 237.25 -65.39
N GLU A 18 103.10 237.82 -66.12
CA GLU A 18 101.71 237.36 -66.13
C GLU A 18 101.56 235.97 -66.77
N GLN A 19 102.27 235.72 -67.89
CA GLN A 19 102.36 234.39 -68.50
C GLN A 19 103.01 233.36 -67.56
N GLN A 20 104.07 233.75 -66.83
CA GLN A 20 104.70 232.86 -65.85
C GLN A 20 103.80 232.51 -64.66
N ARG A 21 102.97 233.46 -64.18
CA ARG A 21 101.97 233.17 -63.13
C ARG A 21 100.96 232.11 -63.59
N PHE A 22 100.44 232.26 -64.80
CA PHE A 22 99.45 231.33 -65.36
C PHE A 22 99.98 229.89 -65.43
N TYR A 23 101.21 229.71 -65.93
CA TYR A 23 101.83 228.38 -66.05
C TYR A 23 102.03 227.67 -64.70
N ARG A 24 102.45 228.41 -63.67
CA ARG A 24 102.59 227.86 -62.30
C ARG A 24 101.24 227.39 -61.74
N HIS A 25 100.16 228.12 -62.01
CA HIS A 25 98.82 227.78 -61.54
C HIS A 25 98.23 226.56 -62.28
N GLN A 26 98.49 226.42 -63.58
CA GLN A 26 98.11 225.20 -64.32
C GLN A 26 98.81 223.96 -63.79
N LYS A 27 100.13 224.03 -63.54
CA LYS A 27 100.89 222.87 -63.04
C LYS A 27 100.35 222.38 -61.68
N ALA A 28 100.13 223.28 -60.73
CA ALA A 28 99.63 222.93 -59.40
C ALA A 28 98.24 222.25 -59.42
N PHE A 29 97.41 222.55 -60.42
CA PHE A 29 96.11 221.88 -60.61
C PHE A 29 96.28 220.43 -61.11
N VAL A 30 97.17 220.21 -62.09
CA VAL A 30 97.46 218.87 -62.64
C VAL A 30 98.12 217.97 -61.59
N ASP A 31 99.13 218.48 -60.88
CA ASP A 31 99.83 217.73 -59.83
C ASP A 31 98.86 217.28 -58.70
N ARG A 32 97.78 218.04 -58.44
CA ARG A 32 96.73 217.68 -57.47
C ARG A 32 95.80 216.58 -58.00
N ALA A 33 95.33 216.70 -59.24
CA ALA A 33 94.40 215.75 -59.85
C ALA A 33 94.99 214.32 -59.97
N ILE A 34 96.31 214.20 -60.10
CA ILE A 34 97.02 212.91 -60.14
C ILE A 34 96.96 212.18 -58.78
N LEU A 35 97.08 212.92 -57.66
CA LEU A 35 97.03 212.34 -56.31
C LEU A 35 95.64 211.78 -55.97
N ASP A 36 94.58 212.54 -56.26
CA ASP A 36 93.20 212.10 -56.00
C ASP A 36 92.83 210.85 -56.85
N ALA A 37 93.44 210.71 -58.03
CA ALA A 37 93.30 209.54 -58.91
C ALA A 37 94.06 208.29 -58.42
N GLU A 38 95.13 208.42 -57.63
CA GLU A 38 95.77 207.27 -56.98
C GLU A 38 94.99 206.79 -55.75
N GLU A 39 94.50 207.70 -54.91
CA GLU A 39 93.83 207.32 -53.66
C GLU A 39 92.52 206.57 -53.93
N THR A 40 91.76 207.00 -54.93
CA THR A 40 90.55 206.29 -55.40
C THR A 40 90.88 204.89 -55.94
N LYS A 41 92.00 204.72 -56.65
CA LYS A 41 92.46 203.43 -57.18
C LYS A 41 92.80 202.42 -56.08
N ARG A 42 93.43 202.87 -54.99
CA ARG A 42 93.78 202.01 -53.84
C ARG A 42 92.52 201.51 -53.11
N LYS A 43 91.58 202.41 -52.81
CA LYS A 43 90.31 202.05 -52.15
C LYS A 43 89.51 200.99 -52.93
N SER A 44 89.48 201.11 -54.26
CA SER A 44 88.85 200.13 -55.15
C SER A 44 89.51 198.74 -55.11
N HIS A 45 90.83 198.66 -54.83
CA HIS A 45 91.56 197.40 -54.78
C HIS A 45 91.23 196.63 -53.49
N ASP A 46 91.32 197.31 -52.34
CA ASP A 46 91.09 196.71 -51.01
C ASP A 46 89.66 196.18 -50.85
N GLU A 47 88.67 196.77 -51.53
CA GLU A 47 87.29 196.30 -51.53
C GLU A 47 87.09 195.08 -52.45
N SER A 48 87.84 194.98 -53.54
CA SER A 48 87.84 193.81 -54.43
C SER A 48 88.38 192.57 -53.72
N GLU A 49 89.53 192.68 -53.03
CA GLU A 49 90.08 191.55 -52.25
C GLU A 49 89.14 191.12 -51.11
N ARG A 50 88.54 192.09 -50.39
CA ARG A 50 87.53 191.84 -49.35
C ARG A 50 86.20 191.28 -49.88
N ALA A 51 85.96 191.29 -51.18
CA ALA A 51 84.85 190.60 -51.83
C ALA A 51 85.24 189.16 -52.22
N ILE A 52 86.42 188.97 -52.82
CA ILE A 52 86.95 187.66 -53.24
C ILE A 52 87.02 186.69 -52.05
N ALA A 53 87.62 187.10 -50.93
CA ALA A 53 87.77 186.23 -49.75
C ALA A 53 86.44 185.73 -49.18
N ARG A 54 85.35 186.51 -49.30
CA ARG A 54 84.00 186.05 -48.89
C ARG A 54 83.40 185.06 -49.89
N GLY A 55 83.64 185.27 -51.19
CA GLY A 55 83.23 184.37 -52.27
C GLY A 55 84.00 183.06 -52.35
N GLU A 56 85.09 182.92 -51.59
CA GLU A 56 85.81 181.66 -51.38
C GLU A 56 85.24 180.89 -50.18
N LEU A 57 85.08 181.55 -49.02
CA LEU A 57 84.52 180.92 -47.82
C LEU A 57 83.14 180.27 -48.07
N VAL A 58 82.24 180.98 -48.75
CA VAL A 58 80.90 180.47 -49.12
C VAL A 58 80.96 179.27 -50.07
N ARG A 59 82.00 179.16 -50.89
CA ARG A 59 82.20 178.08 -51.88
C ARG A 59 82.65 176.78 -51.22
N ASP A 60 83.50 176.88 -50.21
CA ASP A 60 83.95 175.74 -49.41
C ASP A 60 82.79 175.13 -48.61
N ASP A 61 81.97 175.96 -47.97
CA ASP A 61 80.82 175.46 -47.19
C ASP A 61 79.71 174.88 -48.07
N LEU A 62 79.48 175.44 -49.27
CA LEU A 62 78.64 174.82 -50.30
C LEU A 62 79.18 173.47 -50.78
N SER A 63 80.50 173.33 -50.91
CA SER A 63 81.14 172.07 -51.31
C SER A 63 80.97 170.99 -50.23
N LYS A 64 81.22 171.32 -48.95
CA LYS A 64 80.99 170.42 -47.81
C LYS A 64 79.53 169.97 -47.72
N ALA A 65 78.58 170.89 -47.92
CA ALA A 65 77.14 170.57 -47.93
C ALA A 65 76.77 169.62 -49.08
N LEU A 66 77.32 169.83 -50.29
CA LEU A 66 77.11 168.94 -51.43
C LEU A 66 77.69 167.54 -51.21
N GLU A 67 78.86 167.42 -50.57
CA GLU A 67 79.43 166.12 -50.23
C GLU A 67 78.63 165.40 -49.15
N ALA A 68 78.14 166.11 -48.13
CA ALA A 68 77.25 165.53 -47.12
C ALA A 68 75.94 164.99 -47.75
N CYS A 69 75.31 165.75 -48.65
CA CYS A 69 74.11 165.30 -49.37
C CYS A 69 74.37 164.07 -50.25
N ARG A 70 75.52 164.03 -50.94
CA ARG A 70 75.95 162.86 -51.75
C ARG A 70 76.22 161.62 -50.87
N ALA A 71 76.81 161.80 -49.69
CA ALA A 71 77.06 160.71 -48.75
C ALA A 71 75.75 160.16 -48.14
N PHE A 72 74.78 161.04 -47.85
CA PHE A 72 73.46 160.67 -47.36
C PHE A 72 72.67 159.87 -48.42
N SER A 73 72.54 160.40 -49.64
CA SER A 73 71.82 159.75 -50.74
C SER A 73 72.38 158.36 -51.10
N ARG A 74 73.70 158.16 -51.02
CA ARG A 74 74.31 156.82 -51.18
C ARG A 74 73.87 155.87 -50.07
N ARG A 75 73.93 156.28 -48.79
CA ARG A 75 73.52 155.45 -47.66
C ARG A 75 72.04 155.08 -47.71
N GLU A 76 71.17 156.00 -48.12
CA GLU A 76 69.76 155.68 -48.36
C GLU A 76 69.60 154.66 -49.50
N SER A 77 70.27 154.87 -50.64
CA SER A 77 70.21 153.93 -51.76
C SER A 77 70.75 152.54 -51.39
N ASP A 78 71.84 152.45 -50.63
CA ASP A 78 72.42 151.18 -50.17
C ASP A 78 71.48 150.48 -49.19
N THR A 79 70.81 151.23 -48.30
CA THR A 79 69.81 150.71 -47.36
C THR A 79 68.58 150.19 -48.08
N VAL A 80 68.05 150.96 -49.05
CA VAL A 80 66.91 150.54 -49.89
C VAL A 80 67.26 149.29 -50.68
N ASN A 81 68.43 149.25 -51.34
CA ASN A 81 68.91 148.08 -52.07
C ASN A 81 69.10 146.84 -51.17
N ALA A 82 69.51 147.02 -49.91
CA ALA A 82 69.56 145.93 -48.94
C ALA A 82 68.16 145.42 -48.56
N THR A 83 67.21 146.33 -48.29
CA THR A 83 65.81 145.92 -47.99
C THR A 83 65.11 145.27 -49.17
N LEU A 84 65.37 145.70 -50.40
CA LEU A 84 64.82 145.07 -51.61
C LEU A 84 65.32 143.63 -51.75
N ARG A 85 66.62 143.37 -51.56
CA ARG A 85 67.17 142.00 -51.63
C ARG A 85 66.64 141.09 -50.52
N ASP A 86 66.41 141.61 -49.32
CA ASP A 86 65.78 140.88 -48.21
C ASP A 86 64.31 140.54 -48.51
N ILE A 87 63.58 141.45 -49.16
CA ILE A 87 62.21 141.20 -49.66
C ILE A 87 62.21 140.19 -50.81
N GLU A 88 63.14 140.29 -51.77
CA GLU A 88 63.30 139.35 -52.89
C GLU A 88 63.62 137.93 -52.40
N ALA A 89 64.52 137.79 -51.42
CA ALA A 89 64.82 136.49 -50.80
C ALA A 89 63.60 135.89 -50.10
N LYS A 90 62.89 136.68 -49.29
CA LYS A 90 61.65 136.24 -48.60
C LYS A 90 60.52 135.90 -49.59
N LEU A 91 60.47 136.56 -50.73
CA LEU A 91 59.53 136.24 -51.81
C LEU A 91 59.89 134.91 -52.49
N GLN A 92 61.17 134.62 -52.71
CA GLN A 92 61.62 133.32 -53.23
C GLN A 92 61.35 132.18 -52.24
N ASP A 93 61.67 132.37 -50.95
CA ASP A 93 61.38 131.38 -49.89
C ASP A 93 59.88 131.08 -49.78
N THR A 94 59.03 132.11 -49.79
CA THR A 94 57.57 131.92 -49.70
C THR A 94 56.96 131.35 -50.99
N GLN A 95 57.50 131.66 -52.16
CA GLN A 95 57.12 130.99 -53.41
C GLN A 95 57.51 129.50 -53.39
N GLN A 96 58.68 129.15 -52.87
CA GLN A 96 59.12 127.76 -52.78
C GLN A 96 58.32 126.96 -51.74
N GLN A 97 57.96 127.57 -50.60
CA GLN A 97 57.04 126.98 -49.61
C GLN A 97 55.63 126.78 -50.20
N LEU A 98 55.11 127.75 -50.96
CA LEU A 98 53.80 127.64 -51.61
C LEU A 98 53.79 126.50 -52.64
N LEU A 99 54.85 126.34 -53.44
CA LEU A 99 54.98 125.23 -54.37
C LEU A 99 55.01 123.86 -53.66
N GLN A 100 55.69 123.76 -52.51
CA GLN A 100 55.72 122.54 -51.70
C GLN A 100 54.35 122.20 -51.10
N GLU A 101 53.61 123.16 -50.55
CA GLU A 101 52.25 122.89 -50.04
C GLU A 101 51.23 122.66 -51.16
N VAL A 102 51.40 123.24 -52.36
CA VAL A 102 50.58 122.89 -53.54
C VAL A 102 50.88 121.46 -54.00
N GLU A 103 52.15 121.05 -54.09
CA GLU A 103 52.51 119.67 -54.42
C GLU A 103 51.99 118.68 -53.37
N ARG A 104 52.12 119.01 -52.08
CA ARG A 104 51.55 118.25 -50.96
C ARG A 104 50.02 118.17 -51.04
N SER A 105 49.34 119.26 -51.36
CA SER A 105 47.88 119.28 -51.54
C SER A 105 47.46 118.39 -52.70
N ASN A 106 48.16 118.45 -53.85
CA ASN A 106 47.89 117.59 -55.00
C ASN A 106 48.15 116.09 -54.69
N ILE A 107 49.13 115.78 -53.84
CA ILE A 107 49.37 114.41 -53.35
C ILE A 107 48.25 113.96 -52.42
N LEU A 108 47.82 114.81 -51.48
CA LEU A 108 46.73 114.51 -50.55
C LEU A 108 45.37 114.40 -51.26
N GLU A 109 45.10 115.23 -52.26
CA GLU A 109 43.89 115.18 -53.09
C GLU A 109 43.83 113.89 -53.91
N ARG A 110 44.94 113.50 -54.57
CA ARG A 110 45.04 112.19 -55.24
C ARG A 110 44.91 111.02 -54.27
N GLN A 111 45.51 111.11 -53.09
CA GLN A 111 45.33 110.09 -52.04
C GLN A 111 43.89 110.06 -51.51
N LEU A 112 43.18 111.18 -51.53
CA LEU A 112 41.77 111.25 -51.17
C LEU A 112 40.90 110.63 -52.28
N ASP A 113 41.16 110.88 -53.56
CA ASP A 113 40.48 110.21 -54.68
C ASP A 113 40.77 108.69 -54.70
N ASP A 114 42.03 108.29 -54.47
CA ASP A 114 42.45 106.89 -54.34
C ASP A 114 41.89 106.20 -53.08
N GLN A 115 41.45 106.94 -52.06
CA GLN A 115 40.74 106.41 -50.89
C GLN A 115 39.22 106.51 -51.03
N ASN A 116 38.72 107.49 -51.77
CA ASN A 116 37.33 107.68 -52.16
C ASN A 116 36.95 106.81 -53.38
N GLN A 117 37.58 105.63 -53.46
CA GLN A 117 37.18 104.50 -54.28
C GLN A 117 35.85 103.97 -53.73
N HIS A 118 34.76 104.70 -54.02
CA HIS A 118 33.38 104.32 -53.69
C HIS A 118 33.11 102.86 -54.06
N ASP A 119 33.60 102.41 -55.23
CA ASP A 119 33.58 101.02 -55.68
C ASP A 119 34.00 100.01 -54.59
N LYS A 120 35.07 100.27 -53.81
CA LYS A 120 35.52 99.38 -52.73
C LYS A 120 34.63 99.44 -51.50
N LEU A 121 34.08 100.60 -51.16
CA LEU A 121 33.13 100.72 -50.06
C LEU A 121 31.81 100.04 -50.42
N ASP A 122 31.35 100.18 -51.66
CA ASP A 122 30.15 99.54 -52.18
C ASP A 122 30.33 98.03 -52.36
N GLU A 123 31.51 97.53 -52.77
CA GLU A 123 31.88 96.11 -52.69
C GLU A 123 31.80 95.60 -51.25
N ILE A 124 32.32 96.34 -50.26
CA ILE A 124 32.23 95.98 -48.84
C ILE A 124 30.78 95.98 -48.36
N PHE A 125 29.97 96.99 -48.70
CA PHE A 125 28.56 97.04 -48.31
C PHE A 125 27.74 95.93 -48.98
N ALA A 126 28.02 95.60 -50.24
CA ALA A 126 27.40 94.48 -50.94
C ALA A 126 27.80 93.13 -50.32
N ALA A 127 29.07 92.95 -49.96
CA ALA A 127 29.56 91.76 -49.28
C ALA A 127 28.96 91.60 -47.87
N VAL A 128 28.84 92.69 -47.10
CA VAL A 128 28.16 92.69 -45.78
C VAL A 128 26.67 92.41 -45.93
N SER A 129 25.97 93.03 -46.88
CA SER A 129 24.54 92.77 -47.13
C SER A 129 24.28 91.32 -47.56
N SER A 130 25.15 90.76 -48.41
CA SER A 130 25.12 89.34 -48.80
C SER A 130 25.37 88.41 -47.60
N ARG A 131 26.34 88.76 -46.74
CA ARG A 131 26.64 88.04 -45.50
C ARG A 131 25.46 88.04 -44.53
N ASP A 132 24.78 89.17 -44.36
CA ASP A 132 23.59 89.33 -43.53
C ASP A 132 22.41 88.48 -44.03
N GLN A 133 22.18 88.44 -45.35
CA GLN A 133 21.16 87.57 -45.94
C GLN A 133 21.46 86.09 -45.70
N GLU A 134 22.73 85.68 -45.85
CA GLU A 134 23.17 84.31 -45.59
C GLU A 134 23.05 83.92 -44.12
N LEU A 135 23.31 84.85 -43.19
CA LEU A 135 23.07 84.63 -41.75
C LEU A 135 21.57 84.43 -41.46
N ARG A 136 20.69 85.28 -42.00
CA ARG A 136 19.23 85.12 -41.81
C ARG A 136 18.70 83.78 -42.34
N ARG A 137 19.15 83.33 -43.51
CA ARG A 137 18.80 81.99 -44.04
C ARG A 137 19.27 80.86 -43.12
N ARG A 138 20.43 81.02 -42.47
CA ARG A 138 20.93 80.04 -41.49
C ARG A 138 20.11 80.07 -40.21
N ASP A 139 19.72 81.24 -39.72
CA ASP A 139 18.84 81.36 -38.55
C ASP A 139 17.46 80.76 -38.82
N GLU A 140 16.87 81.01 -39.98
CA GLU A 140 15.63 80.36 -40.44
C GLU A 140 15.77 78.83 -40.50
N MET A 141 16.86 78.32 -41.08
CA MET A 141 17.16 76.89 -41.14
C MET A 141 17.39 76.27 -39.75
N ILE A 142 18.12 76.94 -38.86
CA ILE A 142 18.38 76.48 -37.48
C ILE A 142 17.07 76.44 -36.68
N ASN A 143 16.21 77.45 -36.82
CA ASN A 143 14.90 77.47 -36.19
C ASN A 143 14.00 76.34 -36.72
N GLY A 144 13.98 76.09 -38.03
CA GLY A 144 13.25 74.98 -38.64
C GLY A 144 13.74 73.61 -38.16
N LEU A 145 15.05 73.39 -38.13
CA LEU A 145 15.67 72.17 -37.60
C LEU A 145 15.38 71.99 -36.10
N THR A 146 15.40 73.07 -35.32
CA THR A 146 15.09 73.03 -33.87
C THR A 146 13.62 72.68 -33.64
N ALA A 147 12.70 73.23 -34.45
CA ALA A 147 11.28 72.89 -34.37
C ALA A 147 11.01 71.42 -34.75
N ALA A 148 11.65 70.91 -35.81
CA ALA A 148 11.54 69.51 -36.22
C ALA A 148 12.12 68.55 -35.15
N LEU A 149 13.30 68.87 -34.61
CA LEU A 149 13.94 68.09 -33.56
C LEU A 149 13.07 68.06 -32.29
N LYS A 150 12.46 69.19 -31.91
CA LYS A 150 11.50 69.23 -30.81
C LYS A 150 10.28 68.35 -31.09
N GLY A 151 9.70 68.43 -32.29
CA GLY A 151 8.58 67.58 -32.69
C GLY A 151 8.88 66.10 -32.49
N HIS A 152 10.06 65.64 -32.92
CA HIS A 152 10.49 64.25 -32.71
C HIS A 152 10.73 63.88 -31.24
N PHE A 153 11.14 64.81 -30.38
CA PHE A 153 11.21 64.57 -28.93
C PHE A 153 9.81 64.49 -28.30
N ASP A 154 8.87 65.36 -28.70
CA ASP A 154 7.49 65.35 -28.24
C ASP A 154 6.77 64.04 -28.69
N GLU A 155 7.01 63.59 -29.93
CA GLU A 155 6.58 62.29 -30.47
C GLU A 155 7.17 61.10 -29.70
N LEU A 156 8.48 61.13 -29.42
CA LEU A 156 9.16 60.09 -28.65
C LEU A 156 8.64 60.01 -27.21
N GLU A 157 8.37 61.14 -26.56
CA GLU A 157 7.78 61.15 -25.22
C GLU A 157 6.37 60.57 -25.23
N ALA A 158 5.54 60.92 -26.22
CA ALA A 158 4.21 60.34 -26.38
C ALA A 158 4.26 58.82 -26.61
N ALA A 159 5.19 58.33 -27.45
CA ALA A 159 5.41 56.91 -27.69
C ALA A 159 5.88 56.18 -26.41
N LEU A 160 6.79 56.78 -25.64
CA LEU A 160 7.27 56.23 -24.36
C LEU A 160 6.16 56.18 -23.30
N ARG A 161 5.37 57.24 -23.13
CA ARG A 161 4.21 57.28 -22.22
C ARG A 161 3.18 56.21 -22.58
N THR A 162 2.88 56.05 -23.88
CA THR A 162 1.97 55.02 -24.39
C THR A 162 2.51 53.61 -24.12
N THR A 163 3.80 53.37 -24.42
CA THR A 163 4.46 52.08 -24.18
C THR A 163 4.48 51.71 -22.69
N ASN A 164 4.73 52.68 -21.81
CA ASN A 164 4.75 52.47 -20.36
C ASN A 164 3.35 52.18 -19.80
N THR A 165 2.31 52.82 -20.35
CA THR A 165 0.90 52.53 -20.03
C THR A 165 0.56 51.09 -20.45
N SER A 166 0.85 50.71 -21.70
CA SER A 166 0.66 49.33 -22.17
C SER A 166 1.42 48.30 -21.35
N GLN A 167 2.63 48.60 -20.85
CA GLN A 167 3.33 47.70 -19.92
C GLN A 167 2.65 47.58 -18.56
N MET A 168 2.04 48.66 -18.04
CA MET A 168 1.30 48.63 -16.78
C MET A 168 0.02 47.80 -16.91
N ASP A 169 -0.72 47.97 -18.00
CA ASP A 169 -1.93 47.18 -18.31
C ASP A 169 -1.59 45.70 -18.49
N LEU A 170 -0.49 45.38 -19.19
CA LEU A 170 -0.04 44.00 -19.42
C LEU A 170 0.39 43.33 -18.10
N ARG A 171 1.06 44.06 -17.19
CA ARG A 171 1.37 43.58 -15.83
C ARG A 171 0.09 43.32 -15.02
N HIS A 172 -0.88 44.23 -15.06
CA HIS A 172 -2.15 44.05 -14.33
C HIS A 172 -2.95 42.86 -14.87
N SER A 173 -3.00 42.69 -16.19
CA SER A 173 -3.61 41.53 -16.85
C SER A 173 -2.91 40.21 -16.46
N MET A 174 -1.57 40.18 -16.41
CA MET A 174 -0.83 39.02 -15.91
C MET A 174 -1.18 38.70 -14.45
N THR A 175 -1.33 39.70 -13.57
CA THR A 175 -1.78 39.49 -12.18
C THR A 175 -3.19 38.91 -12.12
N GLN A 176 -4.15 39.47 -12.87
CA GLN A 176 -5.53 38.94 -12.94
C GLN A 176 -5.56 37.49 -13.45
N VAL A 177 -4.76 37.15 -14.47
CA VAL A 177 -4.66 35.78 -14.99
C VAL A 177 -4.03 34.84 -13.95
N GLN A 178 -3.00 35.28 -13.23
CA GLN A 178 -2.38 34.50 -12.15
C GLN A 178 -3.36 34.24 -11.00
N GLU A 179 -4.10 35.26 -10.55
CA GLU A 179 -5.15 35.13 -9.53
C GLU A 179 -6.28 34.21 -9.98
N SER A 180 -6.73 34.32 -11.24
CA SER A 180 -7.75 33.45 -11.82
C SER A 180 -7.30 31.99 -11.85
N ILE A 181 -6.07 31.71 -12.29
CA ILE A 181 -5.49 30.35 -12.29
C ILE A 181 -5.35 29.81 -10.87
N GLN A 182 -4.86 30.63 -9.93
CA GLN A 182 -4.69 30.24 -8.53
C GLN A 182 -6.03 29.91 -7.86
N ASN A 183 -7.07 30.74 -8.07
CA ASN A 183 -8.41 30.50 -7.57
C ASN A 183 -9.01 29.22 -8.19
N GLN A 184 -8.91 29.04 -9.50
CA GLN A 184 -9.42 27.84 -10.19
C GLN A 184 -8.74 26.55 -9.69
N LEU A 185 -7.42 26.55 -9.53
CA LEU A 185 -6.67 25.43 -8.99
C LEU A 185 -7.01 25.16 -7.52
N SER A 186 -7.19 26.20 -6.70
CA SER A 186 -7.59 26.06 -5.30
C SER A 186 -8.98 25.44 -5.18
N THR A 187 -9.97 25.93 -5.94
CA THR A 187 -11.33 25.37 -5.97
C THR A 187 -11.35 23.93 -6.48
N GLN A 188 -10.53 23.61 -7.50
CA GLN A 188 -10.39 22.22 -7.97
C GLN A 188 -9.79 21.32 -6.89
N LEU A 189 -8.71 21.75 -6.23
CA LEU A 189 -8.03 20.98 -5.19
C LEU A 189 -8.96 20.73 -3.99
N GLU A 190 -9.64 21.77 -3.48
CA GLU A 190 -10.62 21.64 -2.39
C GLU A 190 -11.77 20.70 -2.77
N GLY A 191 -12.32 20.86 -3.98
CA GLY A 191 -13.34 19.96 -4.53
C GLY A 191 -12.83 18.53 -4.78
N HIS A 192 -11.53 18.30 -4.93
CA HIS A 192 -10.93 16.95 -5.00
C HIS A 192 -10.71 16.37 -3.60
N CYS A 193 -10.23 17.15 -2.64
CA CYS A 193 -10.05 16.73 -1.26
C CYS A 193 -11.38 16.40 -0.56
N SER A 194 -12.47 17.12 -0.86
CA SER A 194 -13.82 16.76 -0.39
C SER A 194 -14.21 15.38 -0.90
N ARG A 195 -14.17 15.16 -2.23
CA ARG A 195 -14.49 13.85 -2.84
C ARG A 195 -13.60 12.71 -2.34
N GLU A 196 -12.33 13.00 -2.02
CA GLU A 196 -11.45 12.01 -1.41
C GLU A 196 -11.85 11.70 0.05
N ALA A 197 -12.28 12.71 0.83
CA ALA A 197 -12.82 12.51 2.18
C ALA A 197 -14.13 11.71 2.14
N ASP A 198 -15.03 12.01 1.21
CA ASP A 198 -16.29 11.28 0.98
C ASP A 198 -16.01 9.79 0.66
N MET A 199 -15.10 9.51 -0.29
CA MET A 199 -14.68 8.15 -0.62
C MET A 199 -13.96 7.42 0.53
N ARG A 200 -13.17 8.14 1.35
CA ARG A 200 -12.53 7.58 2.54
C ARG A 200 -13.57 7.20 3.60
N GLN A 201 -14.63 7.99 3.76
CA GLN A 201 -15.75 7.70 4.66
C GLN A 201 -16.54 6.48 4.17
N GLU A 202 -16.88 6.41 2.88
CA GLU A 202 -17.54 5.25 2.26
C GLU A 202 -16.73 3.95 2.44
N LEU A 203 -15.40 4.02 2.32
CA LEU A 203 -14.48 2.91 2.58
C LEU A 203 -14.43 2.48 4.06
N ILE A 204 -14.62 3.40 5.00
CA ILE A 204 -14.72 3.09 6.43
C ILE A 204 -16.06 2.41 6.72
N GLU A 205 -17.16 2.93 6.21
CA GLU A 205 -18.51 2.38 6.39
C GLU A 205 -18.59 0.95 5.82
N MET A 206 -18.09 0.71 4.60
CA MET A 206 -17.98 -0.65 4.04
C MET A 206 -17.07 -1.58 4.86
N ALA A 207 -16.04 -1.07 5.53
CA ALA A 207 -15.18 -1.87 6.40
C ALA A 207 -15.89 -2.24 7.72
N GLU A 208 -16.71 -1.34 8.26
CA GLU A 208 -17.55 -1.61 9.42
C GLU A 208 -18.67 -2.61 9.09
N GLU A 209 -19.42 -2.41 8.00
CA GLU A 209 -20.43 -3.37 7.52
C GLU A 209 -19.85 -4.76 7.30
N LYS A 210 -18.68 -4.85 6.65
CA LYS A 210 -17.95 -6.11 6.44
C LYS A 210 -17.57 -6.77 7.76
N THR A 211 -17.17 -5.99 8.77
CA THR A 211 -16.82 -6.49 10.11
C THR A 211 -18.06 -7.01 10.84
N GLN A 212 -19.19 -6.29 10.78
CA GLN A 212 -20.48 -6.73 11.31
C GLN A 212 -20.95 -8.03 10.63
N CYS A 213 -20.84 -8.12 9.30
CA CYS A 213 -21.18 -9.33 8.53
C CYS A 213 -20.29 -10.53 8.92
N ALA A 214 -18.98 -10.31 9.11
CA ALA A 214 -18.06 -11.35 9.55
C ALA A 214 -18.39 -11.86 10.97
N THR A 215 -18.72 -10.95 11.90
CA THR A 215 -19.17 -11.31 13.25
C THR A 215 -20.50 -12.06 13.23
N LEU A 216 -21.46 -11.65 12.39
CA LEU A 216 -22.73 -12.38 12.23
C LEU A 216 -22.51 -13.78 11.65
N LEU A 217 -21.63 -13.93 10.66
CA LEU A 217 -21.27 -15.23 10.09
C LEU A 217 -20.61 -16.16 11.10
N ASP A 218 -19.70 -15.67 11.95
CA ASP A 218 -19.09 -16.44 13.04
C ASP A 218 -20.16 -16.88 14.07
N VAL A 219 -21.05 -15.98 14.49
CA VAL A 219 -22.18 -16.32 15.38
C VAL A 219 -23.08 -17.40 14.75
N ARG A 220 -23.39 -17.30 13.45
CA ARG A 220 -24.18 -18.33 12.74
C ARG A 220 -23.44 -19.65 12.58
N TYR A 221 -22.13 -19.63 12.34
CA TYR A 221 -21.30 -20.82 12.26
C TYR A 221 -21.22 -21.57 13.60
N ARG A 222 -21.06 -20.84 14.72
CA ARG A 222 -21.13 -21.42 16.07
C ARG A 222 -22.51 -22.04 16.35
N GLN A 223 -23.59 -21.32 16.06
CA GLN A 223 -24.96 -21.84 16.21
C GLN A 223 -25.20 -23.10 15.37
N LEU A 224 -24.70 -23.17 14.14
CA LEU A 224 -24.79 -24.37 13.32
C LEU A 224 -24.03 -25.53 13.96
N LYS A 225 -22.80 -25.29 14.45
CA LYS A 225 -21.98 -26.31 15.12
C LYS A 225 -22.59 -26.84 16.42
N ASP A 226 -23.26 -25.99 17.19
CA ASP A 226 -24.01 -26.41 18.39
C ASP A 226 -25.20 -27.32 18.01
N VAL A 227 -25.85 -27.04 16.88
CA VAL A 227 -26.92 -27.89 16.32
C VAL A 227 -26.38 -29.20 15.75
N GLU A 228 -25.22 -29.20 15.08
CA GLU A 228 -24.52 -30.39 14.59
C GLU A 228 -24.16 -31.32 15.76
N LEU A 229 -23.53 -30.80 16.82
CA LEU A 229 -23.21 -31.56 18.04
C LEU A 229 -24.47 -32.07 18.75
N SER A 230 -25.57 -31.31 18.75
CA SER A 230 -26.86 -31.79 19.27
C SER A 230 -27.44 -32.93 18.42
N HIS A 231 -27.26 -32.90 17.10
CA HIS A 231 -27.69 -33.96 16.20
C HIS A 231 -26.82 -35.22 16.30
N GLU A 232 -25.51 -35.07 16.46
CA GLU A 232 -24.57 -36.16 16.71
C GLU A 232 -24.96 -36.91 17.99
N LYS A 233 -25.08 -36.19 19.13
CA LYS A 233 -25.50 -36.77 20.41
C LYS A 233 -26.88 -37.44 20.36
N LYS A 234 -27.87 -36.85 19.67
CA LYS A 234 -29.18 -37.49 19.44
C LYS A 234 -29.09 -38.75 18.58
N THR A 235 -28.12 -38.81 17.67
CA THR A 235 -27.88 -39.98 16.82
C THR A 235 -27.21 -41.10 17.60
N GLU A 236 -26.25 -40.78 18.49
CA GLU A 236 -25.68 -41.72 19.45
C GLU A 236 -26.74 -42.27 20.41
N GLU A 237 -27.57 -41.40 21.00
CA GLU A 237 -28.70 -41.79 21.86
C GLU A 237 -29.69 -42.71 21.10
N ALA A 238 -30.02 -42.39 19.86
CA ALA A 238 -30.87 -43.23 19.02
C ALA A 238 -30.21 -44.58 18.64
N GLN A 239 -28.89 -44.64 18.47
CA GLN A 239 -28.17 -45.90 18.27
C GLN A 239 -28.14 -46.75 19.55
N GLY A 240 -27.88 -46.14 20.71
CA GLY A 240 -27.95 -46.81 22.01
C GLY A 240 -29.33 -47.40 22.30
N LEU A 241 -30.40 -46.63 22.04
CA LEU A 241 -31.77 -47.12 22.16
C LEU A 241 -32.09 -48.26 21.17
N ARG A 242 -31.59 -48.22 19.93
CA ARG A 242 -31.74 -49.33 18.97
C ARG A 242 -31.03 -50.61 19.43
N LEU A 243 -29.82 -50.49 20.00
CA LEU A 243 -29.10 -51.63 20.57
C LEU A 243 -29.83 -52.20 21.79
N GLN A 244 -30.41 -51.34 22.64
CA GLN A 244 -31.22 -51.76 23.77
C GLN A 244 -32.50 -52.47 23.32
N ILE A 245 -33.20 -51.95 22.30
CA ILE A 245 -34.36 -52.61 21.69
C ILE A 245 -33.99 -53.98 21.12
N ALA A 246 -32.91 -54.08 20.34
CA ALA A 246 -32.45 -55.36 19.80
C ALA A 246 -32.07 -56.37 20.90
N SER A 247 -31.54 -55.92 22.04
CA SER A 247 -31.27 -56.76 23.21
C SER A 247 -32.56 -57.21 23.93
N LEU A 248 -33.61 -56.38 23.93
CA LEU A 248 -34.93 -56.73 24.48
C LEU A 248 -35.70 -57.67 23.55
N GLU A 249 -35.60 -57.48 22.24
CA GLU A 249 -36.12 -58.40 21.23
C GLU A 249 -35.41 -59.77 21.31
N SER A 250 -34.07 -59.78 21.45
CA SER A 250 -33.30 -61.02 21.61
C SER A 250 -33.65 -61.77 22.90
N THR A 251 -33.91 -61.07 24.00
CA THR A 251 -34.31 -61.72 25.27
C THR A 251 -35.77 -62.18 25.22
N SER A 252 -36.68 -61.40 24.63
CA SER A 252 -38.08 -61.82 24.42
C SER A 252 -38.19 -63.03 23.49
N ASN A 253 -37.36 -63.12 22.44
CA ASN A 253 -37.28 -64.32 21.60
C ASN A 253 -36.78 -65.55 22.40
N GLN A 254 -35.82 -65.36 23.30
CA GLN A 254 -35.31 -66.43 24.17
C GLN A 254 -36.35 -66.85 25.23
N GLU A 255 -37.14 -65.92 25.77
CA GLU A 255 -38.30 -66.21 26.62
C GLU A 255 -39.39 -66.98 25.86
N ALA A 256 -39.62 -66.68 24.58
CA ALA A 256 -40.54 -67.44 23.74
C ALA A 256 -40.07 -68.89 23.54
N THR A 257 -38.78 -69.11 23.22
CA THR A 257 -38.21 -70.47 23.13
C THR A 257 -38.34 -71.24 24.44
N LEU A 258 -38.06 -70.59 25.58
CA LEU A 258 -38.24 -71.21 26.90
C LEU A 258 -39.71 -71.49 27.23
N ALA A 259 -40.66 -70.71 26.69
CA ALA A 259 -42.09 -70.99 26.83
C ALA A 259 -42.52 -72.22 26.01
N ASP A 260 -41.96 -72.40 24.81
CA ASP A 260 -42.15 -73.60 23.98
C ASP A 260 -41.52 -74.84 24.64
N ASP A 261 -40.28 -74.74 25.16
CA ASP A 261 -39.63 -75.81 25.96
C ASP A 261 -40.52 -76.24 27.16
N ILE A 262 -41.10 -75.26 27.87
CA ILE A 262 -42.03 -75.52 28.99
C ILE A 262 -43.34 -76.17 28.50
N ALA A 263 -43.81 -75.86 27.29
CA ALA A 263 -44.97 -76.52 26.70
C ALA A 263 -44.68 -77.98 26.33
N GLU A 264 -43.52 -78.27 25.72
CA GLU A 264 -43.08 -79.65 25.44
C GLU A 264 -42.91 -80.45 26.73
N LEU A 265 -42.26 -79.90 27.77
CA LEU A 265 -42.09 -80.55 29.07
C LEU A 265 -43.43 -80.85 29.75
N ARG A 266 -44.42 -79.94 29.63
CA ARG A 266 -45.79 -80.19 30.13
C ARG A 266 -46.49 -81.29 29.36
N GLN A 267 -46.34 -81.35 28.03
CA GLN A 267 -46.91 -82.43 27.23
C GLN A 267 -46.23 -83.78 27.53
N ALA A 268 -44.91 -83.80 27.72
CA ALA A 268 -44.16 -84.98 28.12
C ALA A 268 -44.59 -85.51 29.50
N LEU A 269 -44.84 -84.62 30.47
CA LEU A 269 -45.39 -84.97 31.78
C LEU A 269 -46.82 -85.54 31.65
N SER A 270 -47.70 -84.87 30.91
CA SER A 270 -49.06 -85.37 30.65
C SER A 270 -49.07 -86.76 29.98
N ASN A 271 -48.12 -87.03 29.08
CA ASN A 271 -47.94 -88.33 28.46
C ASN A 271 -47.45 -89.39 29.47
N LYS A 272 -46.68 -88.99 30.49
CA LYS A 272 -46.25 -89.87 31.59
C LYS A 272 -47.38 -90.17 32.58
N ASP A 273 -48.22 -89.20 32.91
CA ASP A 273 -49.41 -89.41 33.73
C ASP A 273 -50.43 -90.34 33.03
N ALA A 274 -50.58 -90.21 31.71
CA ALA A 274 -51.34 -91.16 30.91
C ALA A 274 -50.75 -92.58 30.94
N GLN A 275 -49.42 -92.74 30.81
CA GLN A 275 -48.76 -94.05 30.97
C GLN A 275 -48.95 -94.62 32.39
N SER A 276 -48.86 -93.79 33.43
CA SER A 276 -49.12 -94.18 34.82
C SER A 276 -50.55 -94.69 35.02
N THR A 277 -51.53 -93.98 34.44
CA THR A 277 -52.96 -94.36 34.49
C THR A 277 -53.21 -95.71 33.80
N ILE A 278 -52.59 -95.95 32.63
CA ILE A 278 -52.68 -97.23 31.92
C ILE A 278 -52.07 -98.38 32.74
N LEU A 279 -50.92 -98.15 33.38
CA LEU A 279 -50.28 -99.14 34.26
C LEU A 279 -51.13 -99.44 35.51
N GLN A 280 -51.77 -98.43 36.10
CA GLN A 280 -52.72 -98.64 37.20
C GLN A 280 -53.93 -99.48 36.77
N GLN A 281 -54.50 -99.24 35.59
CA GLN A 281 -55.58 -100.07 35.05
C GLN A 281 -55.13 -101.52 34.84
N GLN A 282 -53.94 -101.74 34.25
CA GLN A 282 -53.39 -103.10 34.08
C GLN A 282 -53.20 -103.85 35.41
N ILE A 283 -52.73 -103.17 36.46
CA ILE A 283 -52.62 -103.74 37.81
C ILE A 283 -54.01 -104.07 38.37
N GLN A 284 -55.01 -103.23 38.14
CA GLN A 284 -56.39 -103.46 38.57
C GLN A 284 -57.00 -104.68 37.86
N ASP A 285 -56.82 -104.80 36.55
CA ASP A 285 -57.33 -105.91 35.74
C ASP A 285 -56.66 -107.26 36.12
N ILE A 286 -55.35 -107.25 36.40
CA ILE A 286 -54.62 -108.41 36.93
C ILE A 286 -55.15 -108.80 38.31
N ASN A 287 -55.40 -107.84 39.20
CA ASN A 287 -55.97 -108.13 40.54
C ASN A 287 -57.38 -108.72 40.45
N VAL A 288 -58.24 -108.23 39.55
CA VAL A 288 -59.56 -108.83 39.29
C VAL A 288 -59.43 -110.25 38.73
N THR A 289 -58.46 -110.49 37.85
CA THR A 289 -58.16 -111.82 37.29
C THR A 289 -57.75 -112.80 38.39
N HIS A 290 -56.77 -112.45 39.22
CA HIS A 290 -56.35 -113.28 40.36
C HIS A 290 -57.50 -113.51 41.37
N GLN A 291 -58.35 -112.52 41.64
CA GLN A 291 -59.50 -112.71 42.52
C GLN A 291 -60.51 -113.73 41.95
N ASN A 292 -60.74 -113.71 40.64
CA ASN A 292 -61.59 -114.69 39.97
C ASN A 292 -60.97 -116.10 39.98
N GLU A 293 -59.65 -116.24 39.80
CA GLU A 293 -58.95 -117.52 39.91
C GLU A 293 -59.00 -118.08 41.34
N ILE A 294 -58.78 -117.25 42.36
CA ILE A 294 -58.91 -117.63 43.78
C ILE A 294 -60.34 -118.08 44.09
N ALA A 295 -61.36 -117.39 43.55
CA ALA A 295 -62.77 -117.79 43.71
C ALA A 295 -63.09 -119.13 43.02
N LEU A 296 -62.53 -119.37 41.83
CA LEU A 296 -62.65 -120.66 41.11
C LEU A 296 -61.97 -121.80 41.86
N LEU A 297 -60.73 -121.60 42.32
CA LEU A 297 -59.98 -122.58 43.13
C LEU A 297 -60.73 -122.94 44.40
N LYS A 298 -61.21 -121.94 45.15
CA LYS A 298 -62.00 -122.15 46.37
C LYS A 298 -63.28 -122.94 46.10
N LYS A 299 -64.01 -122.62 45.03
CA LYS A 299 -65.22 -123.35 44.64
C LYS A 299 -64.93 -124.80 44.22
N ASN A 300 -63.81 -125.05 43.54
CA ASN A 300 -63.40 -126.41 43.18
C ASN A 300 -63.05 -127.23 44.43
N MET A 301 -62.33 -126.65 45.40
CA MET A 301 -62.06 -127.31 46.69
C MET A 301 -63.34 -127.61 47.48
N GLU A 302 -64.32 -126.68 47.50
CA GLU A 302 -65.61 -126.90 48.16
C GLU A 302 -66.40 -128.06 47.52
N LEU A 303 -66.33 -128.23 46.20
CA LEU A 303 -66.91 -129.37 45.48
C LEU A 303 -66.16 -130.69 45.75
N GLU A 304 -64.83 -130.67 45.78
CA GLU A 304 -64.00 -131.86 46.04
C GLU A 304 -64.18 -132.36 47.48
N ILE A 305 -64.23 -131.46 48.46
CA ILE A 305 -64.57 -131.78 49.87
C ILE A 305 -65.98 -132.39 49.96
N SER A 306 -66.95 -131.83 49.22
CA SER A 306 -68.33 -132.36 49.20
C SER A 306 -68.37 -133.79 48.65
N GLY A 307 -67.67 -134.07 47.54
CA GLY A 307 -67.58 -135.40 46.96
C GLY A 307 -66.89 -136.43 47.87
N LEU A 308 -65.80 -136.04 48.53
CA LEU A 308 -65.12 -136.88 49.53
C LEU A 308 -66.01 -137.19 50.74
N GLN A 309 -66.82 -136.22 51.17
CA GLN A 309 -67.75 -136.43 52.29
C GLN A 309 -68.97 -137.30 51.90
N GLU A 310 -69.43 -137.21 50.65
CA GLU A 310 -70.44 -138.12 50.10
C GLU A 310 -69.91 -139.56 49.96
N GLU A 311 -68.68 -139.74 49.47
CA GLU A 311 -68.01 -141.05 49.40
C GLU A 311 -67.78 -141.64 50.81
N ALA A 312 -67.45 -140.82 51.80
CA ALA A 312 -67.32 -141.24 53.19
C ALA A 312 -68.66 -141.74 53.75
N ASN A 313 -69.76 -141.01 53.54
CA ASN A 313 -71.10 -141.42 53.97
C ASN A 313 -71.53 -142.77 53.36
N VAL A 314 -71.24 -143.00 52.07
CA VAL A 314 -71.50 -144.28 51.39
C VAL A 314 -70.69 -145.43 52.02
N LYS A 315 -69.44 -145.18 52.40
CA LYS A 315 -68.59 -146.16 53.10
C LYS A 315 -69.12 -146.45 54.52
N THR A 316 -69.55 -145.44 55.27
CA THR A 316 -70.13 -145.60 56.62
C THR A 316 -71.43 -146.41 56.60
N LEU A 317 -72.37 -146.11 55.69
CA LEU A 317 -73.60 -146.89 55.51
C LEU A 317 -73.30 -148.38 55.28
N LYS A 318 -72.33 -148.68 54.42
CA LYS A 318 -71.94 -150.05 54.07
C LYS A 318 -71.26 -150.80 55.23
N ILE A 319 -70.64 -150.09 56.17
CA ILE A 319 -70.12 -150.68 57.43
C ILE A 319 -71.29 -151.04 58.35
N CYS A 320 -72.27 -150.15 58.55
CA CYS A 320 -73.42 -150.41 59.42
C CYS A 320 -74.27 -151.61 58.94
N ASP A 321 -74.44 -151.80 57.63
CA ASP A 321 -75.10 -152.99 57.08
C ASP A 321 -74.35 -154.29 57.45
N MET A 322 -73.00 -154.27 57.40
CA MET A 322 -72.17 -155.42 57.78
C MET A 322 -72.18 -155.68 59.29
N GLU A 323 -72.18 -154.63 60.12
CA GLU A 323 -72.29 -154.76 61.58
C GLU A 323 -73.62 -155.38 62.02
N ASN A 324 -74.72 -155.04 61.34
CA ASN A 324 -76.02 -155.64 61.62
C ASN A 324 -76.06 -157.13 61.22
N GLN A 325 -75.54 -157.49 60.04
CA GLN A 325 -75.44 -158.91 59.63
C GLN A 325 -74.59 -159.77 60.59
N LEU A 326 -73.53 -159.20 61.18
CA LEU A 326 -72.71 -159.88 62.18
C LEU A 326 -73.42 -160.04 63.53
N ARG A 327 -74.27 -159.08 63.91
CA ARG A 327 -75.08 -159.12 65.15
C ARG A 327 -76.06 -160.30 65.12
N ASP A 328 -76.84 -160.40 64.05
CA ASP A 328 -77.86 -161.45 63.87
C ASP A 328 -77.24 -162.87 63.87
N GLN A 329 -76.06 -163.03 63.26
CA GLN A 329 -75.30 -164.30 63.28
C GLN A 329 -74.70 -164.68 64.64
N THR A 330 -74.71 -163.75 65.61
CA THR A 330 -74.14 -163.96 66.95
C THR A 330 -75.23 -164.36 67.94
N GLU A 331 -76.38 -163.68 67.94
CA GLU A 331 -77.52 -164.04 68.80
C GLU A 331 -78.05 -165.46 68.55
N MET A 332 -78.15 -165.88 67.28
CA MET A 332 -78.53 -167.24 66.91
C MET A 332 -77.63 -168.31 67.54
N ARG A 333 -76.30 -168.10 67.55
CA ARG A 333 -75.32 -169.07 68.09
C ARG A 333 -75.31 -169.14 69.62
N GLN A 334 -75.57 -168.03 70.30
CA GLN A 334 -75.69 -168.05 71.77
C GLN A 334 -76.91 -168.86 72.23
N LYS A 335 -78.02 -168.80 71.48
CA LYS A 335 -79.24 -169.55 71.81
C LYS A 335 -79.04 -171.07 71.75
N ASP A 336 -78.54 -171.59 70.62
CA ASP A 336 -78.32 -173.04 70.43
C ASP A 336 -77.33 -173.63 71.46
N THR A 337 -76.38 -172.81 71.94
CA THR A 337 -75.40 -173.21 72.95
C THR A 337 -76.01 -173.36 74.35
N GLY A 338 -77.09 -172.62 74.65
CA GLY A 338 -77.80 -172.71 75.94
C GLY A 338 -78.52 -174.04 76.14
N ASP A 339 -79.34 -174.44 75.17
CA ASP A 339 -80.17 -175.66 75.22
C ASP A 339 -79.32 -176.94 75.39
N ILE A 340 -78.11 -176.96 74.81
CA ILE A 340 -77.15 -178.07 74.95
C ILE A 340 -76.64 -178.18 76.40
N LYS A 341 -76.32 -177.05 77.03
CA LYS A 341 -75.74 -176.99 78.38
C LYS A 341 -76.73 -177.41 79.46
N GLU A 342 -78.00 -177.03 79.32
CA GLU A 342 -79.07 -177.43 80.23
C GLU A 342 -79.34 -178.95 80.14
N ARG A 343 -79.38 -179.51 78.92
CA ARG A 343 -79.53 -180.97 78.70
C ARG A 343 -78.39 -181.78 79.31
N LEU A 344 -77.14 -181.37 79.13
CA LEU A 344 -75.97 -182.07 79.71
C LEU A 344 -76.02 -182.05 81.25
N THR A 345 -76.42 -180.93 81.84
CA THR A 345 -76.54 -180.77 83.29
C THR A 345 -77.61 -181.72 83.86
N SER A 346 -78.77 -181.84 83.21
CA SER A 346 -79.84 -182.76 83.64
C SER A 346 -79.42 -184.24 83.61
N ILE A 347 -78.64 -184.65 82.60
CA ILE A 347 -78.10 -186.02 82.50
C ILE A 347 -77.12 -186.30 83.64
N TYR A 348 -76.24 -185.34 83.97
CA TYR A 348 -75.26 -185.46 85.04
C TYR A 348 -75.91 -185.71 86.42
N GLU A 349 -77.03 -185.05 86.72
CA GLU A 349 -77.78 -185.27 87.97
C GLU A 349 -78.51 -186.63 88.01
N SER A 350 -79.09 -187.06 86.89
CA SER A 350 -79.78 -188.36 86.81
C SER A 350 -78.84 -189.55 87.04
N LEU A 351 -77.60 -189.48 86.52
CA LEU A 351 -76.56 -190.50 86.77
C LEU A 351 -76.12 -190.52 88.25
N ARG A 352 -76.02 -189.35 88.89
CA ARG A 352 -75.67 -189.22 90.31
C ARG A 352 -76.64 -189.96 91.24
N GLN A 353 -77.92 -190.04 90.90
CA GLN A 353 -78.93 -190.74 91.72
C GLN A 353 -78.89 -192.28 91.58
N LYS A 354 -78.29 -192.82 90.51
CA LYS A 354 -78.29 -194.27 90.23
C LYS A 354 -77.03 -195.03 90.66
N GLY A 355 -75.97 -194.31 91.05
CA GLY A 355 -74.71 -194.92 91.50
C GLY A 355 -73.80 -195.45 90.39
N GLU A 356 -74.05 -195.09 89.13
CA GLU A 356 -73.27 -195.52 87.97
C GLU A 356 -72.07 -194.57 87.72
N GLU A 357 -71.03 -194.67 88.55
CA GLU A 357 -69.85 -193.79 88.46
C GLU A 357 -69.15 -193.73 87.08
N PRO A 358 -68.97 -194.84 86.31
CA PRO A 358 -68.26 -194.79 85.03
C PRO A 358 -68.88 -193.84 83.99
N LEU A 359 -70.21 -193.73 83.97
CA LEU A 359 -70.92 -192.87 83.02
C LEU A 359 -70.89 -191.39 83.42
N ARG A 360 -70.64 -191.10 84.71
CA ARG A 360 -70.66 -189.74 85.25
C ARG A 360 -69.40 -188.93 84.92
N SER A 361 -68.26 -189.58 84.65
CA SER A 361 -67.04 -188.91 84.16
C SER A 361 -67.28 -188.29 82.79
N VAL A 362 -67.74 -189.11 81.82
CA VAL A 362 -67.89 -188.73 80.40
C VAL A 362 -68.76 -187.48 80.21
N VAL A 363 -69.81 -187.33 81.03
CA VAL A 363 -70.69 -186.14 80.99
C VAL A 363 -70.02 -184.91 81.58
N SER A 364 -69.12 -185.05 82.57
CA SER A 364 -68.29 -183.96 83.09
C SER A 364 -67.27 -183.50 82.04
N ASP A 365 -66.53 -184.45 81.46
CA ASP A 365 -65.49 -184.20 80.46
C ASP A 365 -66.04 -183.49 79.21
N THR A 366 -67.32 -183.74 78.88
CA THR A 366 -68.04 -183.09 77.77
C THR A 366 -68.42 -181.63 78.06
N ILE A 367 -68.58 -181.23 79.33
CA ILE A 367 -68.97 -179.86 79.70
C ILE A 367 -67.77 -178.90 79.66
N ASP A 368 -66.59 -179.33 80.11
CA ASP A 368 -65.41 -178.45 80.18
C ASP A 368 -64.84 -178.09 78.80
N VAL A 369 -64.95 -179.00 77.82
CA VAL A 369 -64.52 -178.75 76.42
C VAL A 369 -65.34 -177.63 75.76
N ALA A 370 -66.58 -177.38 76.20
CA ALA A 370 -67.46 -176.37 75.62
C ALA A 370 -67.14 -174.91 76.03
N ILE A 371 -66.16 -174.68 76.91
CA ILE A 371 -65.90 -173.37 77.53
C ILE A 371 -64.67 -172.64 76.92
N GLN A 372 -63.81 -173.31 76.16
CA GLN A 372 -62.48 -172.77 75.78
C GLN A 372 -62.36 -172.07 74.40
N THR A 373 -63.45 -171.90 73.63
CA THR A 373 -63.38 -171.58 72.19
C THR A 373 -63.79 -170.16 71.75
N GLU A 374 -63.85 -169.16 72.65
CA GLU A 374 -64.09 -167.74 72.30
C GLU A 374 -62.91 -166.81 72.66
N CYS A 375 -62.20 -166.23 71.67
CA CYS A 375 -61.54 -164.88 71.68
C CYS A 375 -60.62 -164.60 70.45
N HIS A 376 -60.28 -163.29 70.22
CA HIS A 376 -59.33 -162.67 69.25
C HIS A 376 -59.81 -162.49 67.77
N GLY A 377 -59.54 -161.41 66.99
CA GLY A 377 -59.07 -160.01 67.23
C GLY A 377 -57.90 -159.48 66.30
N THR A 378 -57.94 -158.28 65.66
CA THR A 378 -56.75 -157.49 65.09
C THR A 378 -57.04 -156.11 64.37
N THR A 379 -55.99 -155.26 64.07
CA THR A 379 -56.00 -153.83 63.53
C THR A 379 -54.65 -153.34 62.84
N ASN A 380 -54.51 -152.16 62.14
CA ASN A 380 -53.20 -151.59 61.58
C ASN A 380 -53.09 -150.04 61.22
N SER A 381 -52.08 -149.55 60.42
CA SER A 381 -51.55 -148.14 60.16
C SER A 381 -51.04 -147.88 58.67
N GLY A 382 -50.43 -146.77 58.13
CA GLY A 382 -50.04 -145.34 58.49
C GLY A 382 -48.88 -144.66 57.63
N ARG A 383 -48.62 -143.32 57.74
CA ARG A 383 -47.40 -142.45 57.35
C ARG A 383 -47.18 -141.93 55.87
N ASP A 384 -46.38 -140.91 55.38
CA ASP A 384 -45.57 -139.69 55.83
C ASP A 384 -44.99 -138.78 54.63
N VAL A 385 -44.20 -137.67 54.87
CA VAL A 385 -43.10 -136.97 54.02
C VAL A 385 -43.28 -135.52 53.36
N VAL A 386 -42.17 -134.74 53.10
CA VAL A 386 -42.01 -133.23 52.82
C VAL A 386 -40.76 -132.85 51.91
N PHE A 387 -40.59 -131.61 51.32
CA PHE A 387 -39.27 -130.98 50.80
C PHE A 387 -39.23 -129.42 50.48
N GLU A 388 -38.10 -128.82 49.95
CA GLU A 388 -37.63 -127.37 50.04
C GLU A 388 -36.99 -126.65 48.76
N ASP A 389 -36.73 -125.31 48.83
CA ASP A 389 -35.53 -124.49 48.39
C ASP A 389 -35.43 -123.43 47.19
N THR A 390 -34.23 -122.81 46.93
CA THR A 390 -33.92 -121.35 46.58
C THR A 390 -33.15 -121.01 45.24
N ILE A 391 -32.94 -119.72 44.81
CA ILE A 391 -31.86 -119.25 43.84
C ILE A 391 -31.62 -117.67 43.71
N VAL A 392 -30.43 -117.20 43.21
CA VAL A 392 -29.94 -115.77 43.00
C VAL A 392 -28.82 -115.65 41.89
N VAL A 393 -28.56 -114.51 41.17
CA VAL A 393 -27.24 -114.14 40.48
C VAL A 393 -27.09 -112.67 39.89
N ARG A 394 -25.90 -112.25 39.36
CA ARG A 394 -25.45 -110.91 38.80
C ARG A 394 -24.46 -111.06 37.57
N SER A 395 -23.82 -110.09 36.86
CA SER A 395 -23.56 -108.61 36.90
C SER A 395 -23.76 -107.92 35.48
N ASP A 396 -23.02 -106.97 34.84
CA ASP A 396 -21.69 -106.28 34.94
C ASP A 396 -21.60 -104.89 34.17
N VAL A 397 -20.41 -104.28 33.93
CA VAL A 397 -20.16 -102.86 33.45
C VAL A 397 -18.90 -102.69 32.56
N ARG A 398 -18.79 -101.68 31.65
CA ARG A 398 -17.51 -101.14 31.06
C ARG A 398 -17.62 -99.67 30.50
N LYS A 399 -16.58 -99.06 29.86
CA LYS A 399 -16.46 -97.60 29.51
C LYS A 399 -15.77 -97.26 28.15
N GLU A 400 -15.92 -96.01 27.67
CA GLU A 400 -15.42 -95.33 26.42
C GLU A 400 -13.88 -95.13 26.32
N PRO A 401 -13.31 -94.60 25.18
CA PRO A 401 -12.48 -93.38 25.28
C PRO A 401 -12.33 -92.48 24.00
N ASP A 402 -11.39 -91.53 24.12
CA ASP A 402 -11.09 -90.27 23.41
C ASP A 402 -9.66 -90.31 22.75
N GLU A 403 -9.02 -89.32 22.09
CA GLU A 403 -9.30 -87.91 21.70
C GLU A 403 -8.32 -87.42 20.56
N SER A 404 -8.75 -86.51 19.68
CA SER A 404 -7.95 -85.45 18.96
C SER A 404 -6.60 -85.81 18.24
N PRO A 405 -5.69 -84.83 17.93
CA PRO A 405 -5.75 -83.93 16.76
C PRO A 405 -4.52 -84.00 15.81
N GLY A 406 -4.44 -83.16 14.76
CA GLY A 406 -3.23 -83.01 13.93
C GLY A 406 -3.12 -81.70 13.13
N GLN A 407 -1.92 -81.09 13.12
CA GLN A 407 -1.62 -79.83 12.40
C GLN A 407 -0.12 -79.75 12.04
N ILE A 408 0.22 -79.50 10.77
CA ILE A 408 1.59 -79.30 10.25
C ILE A 408 1.54 -78.17 9.19
N PRO A 409 2.53 -77.25 9.12
CA PRO A 409 2.43 -76.02 8.30
C PRO A 409 2.89 -76.19 6.84
N ILE A 410 2.44 -75.28 5.98
CA ILE A 410 2.86 -75.15 4.57
C ILE A 410 3.53 -73.79 4.35
N LEU A 411 4.63 -73.78 3.59
CA LEU A 411 5.31 -72.58 3.10
C LEU A 411 4.85 -72.26 1.68
N GLU A 412 3.90 -71.34 1.54
CA GLU A 412 3.64 -70.63 0.28
C GLU A 412 3.79 -69.13 0.50
N GLN A 413 4.53 -68.46 -0.39
CA GLN A 413 4.64 -67.00 -0.36
C GLN A 413 3.39 -66.40 -1.00
N ASP A 414 2.41 -66.10 -0.15
CA ASP A 414 1.09 -65.65 -0.57
C ASP A 414 1.15 -64.27 -1.28
N ALA A 415 0.93 -64.29 -2.60
CA ALA A 415 0.92 -63.10 -3.44
C ALA A 415 -0.20 -62.09 -3.05
N THR A 416 -1.22 -62.54 -2.30
CA THR A 416 -2.23 -61.64 -1.73
C THR A 416 -1.67 -60.76 -0.63
N ALA A 417 -0.71 -61.24 0.18
CA ALA A 417 -0.12 -60.46 1.26
C ALA A 417 0.72 -59.29 0.76
N GLU A 418 1.51 -59.49 -0.30
CA GLU A 418 2.32 -58.42 -0.90
C GLU A 418 1.47 -57.40 -1.68
N THR A 419 0.41 -57.85 -2.38
CA THR A 419 -0.54 -56.90 -3.02
C THR A 419 -1.37 -56.12 -1.99
N VAL A 420 -1.74 -56.72 -0.85
CA VAL A 420 -2.39 -55.99 0.26
C VAL A 420 -1.43 -54.97 0.90
N ARG A 421 -0.16 -55.30 1.09
CA ARG A 421 0.87 -54.36 1.56
C ARG A 421 1.02 -53.18 0.60
N LEU A 422 1.25 -53.46 -0.68
CA LEU A 422 1.40 -52.44 -1.73
C LEU A 422 0.16 -51.55 -1.90
N ARG A 423 -1.06 -52.09 -1.73
CA ARG A 423 -2.30 -51.30 -1.73
C ARG A 423 -2.39 -50.36 -0.52
N ARG A 424 -1.93 -50.77 0.67
CA ARG A 424 -1.84 -49.89 1.84
C ARG A 424 -0.76 -48.81 1.67
N ASP A 425 0.42 -49.18 1.17
CA ASP A 425 1.49 -48.24 0.84
C ASP A 425 1.04 -47.19 -0.20
N LEU A 426 0.17 -47.58 -1.14
CA LEU A 426 -0.48 -46.70 -2.11
C LEU A 426 -1.33 -45.60 -1.46
N VAL A 427 -2.23 -46.00 -0.55
CA VAL A 427 -3.14 -45.09 0.17
C VAL A 427 -2.33 -44.13 1.06
N ASP A 428 -1.31 -44.64 1.73
CA ASP A 428 -0.37 -43.85 2.53
C ASP A 428 0.37 -42.80 1.67
N ALA A 429 0.80 -43.16 0.46
CA ALA A 429 1.46 -42.25 -0.47
C ALA A 429 0.49 -41.19 -1.02
N GLU A 430 -0.75 -41.56 -1.35
CA GLU A 430 -1.79 -40.61 -1.78
C GLU A 430 -2.17 -39.62 -0.67
N GLN A 431 -2.28 -40.09 0.58
CA GLN A 431 -2.53 -39.24 1.75
C GLN A 431 -1.36 -38.26 2.00
N ARG A 432 -0.11 -38.69 1.78
CA ARG A 432 1.09 -37.82 1.84
C ARG A 432 1.07 -36.76 0.71
N ILE A 433 0.67 -37.14 -0.50
CA ILE A 433 0.51 -36.21 -1.63
C ILE A 433 -0.60 -35.19 -1.36
N ALA A 434 -1.73 -35.59 -0.78
CA ALA A 434 -2.80 -34.68 -0.39
C ALA A 434 -2.30 -33.64 0.64
N ASN A 435 -1.61 -34.08 1.69
CA ASN A 435 -1.05 -33.20 2.73
C ASN A 435 0.02 -32.23 2.19
N LEU A 436 0.92 -32.70 1.32
CA LEU A 436 1.92 -31.83 0.66
C LEU A 436 1.24 -30.83 -0.29
N THR A 437 0.21 -31.25 -1.03
CA THR A 437 -0.56 -30.38 -1.92
C THR A 437 -1.32 -29.31 -1.14
N HIS A 438 -1.89 -29.64 0.03
CA HIS A 438 -2.53 -28.67 0.91
C HIS A 438 -1.51 -27.64 1.43
N ARG A 439 -0.33 -28.08 1.89
CA ARG A 439 0.74 -27.17 2.36
C ARG A 439 1.24 -26.23 1.26
N LEU A 440 1.24 -26.64 0.00
CA LEU A 440 1.60 -25.80 -1.15
C LEU A 440 0.46 -24.86 -1.62
N LYS A 441 -0.78 -25.06 -1.16
CA LYS A 441 -1.94 -24.20 -1.47
C LYS A 441 -2.28 -23.20 -0.36
N SER A 442 -1.79 -23.39 0.87
CA SER A 442 -2.03 -22.47 1.99
C SER A 442 -1.23 -21.16 1.85
N PRO A 443 -1.87 -19.97 1.82
CA PRO A 443 -1.19 -18.69 1.63
C PRO A 443 -0.54 -18.15 2.93
N SER A 444 0.40 -18.90 3.50
CA SER A 444 1.21 -18.46 4.66
C SER A 444 2.55 -17.88 4.19
N GLN A 445 2.95 -16.74 4.76
CA GLN A 445 4.12 -15.94 4.33
C GLN A 445 5.47 -16.66 4.54
N SER A 446 5.91 -17.40 3.53
CA SER A 446 7.26 -17.97 3.43
C SER A 446 7.67 -18.03 1.96
N PRO A 447 8.96 -17.87 1.60
CA PRO A 447 9.44 -18.16 0.25
C PRO A 447 9.09 -19.60 -0.14
N MET A 448 8.79 -19.84 -1.43
CA MET A 448 8.35 -21.15 -1.92
C MET A 448 9.27 -22.27 -1.44
N ASP A 449 8.72 -23.22 -0.69
CA ASP A 449 9.44 -24.37 -0.18
C ASP A 449 9.75 -25.35 -1.33
N ASN A 450 10.84 -25.05 -2.06
CA ASN A 450 11.37 -25.88 -3.13
C ASN A 450 11.71 -27.31 -2.66
N ASN A 451 11.94 -27.51 -1.35
CA ASN A 451 12.16 -28.83 -0.77
C ASN A 451 10.84 -29.61 -0.73
N ALA A 452 9.73 -28.99 -0.31
CA ALA A 452 8.39 -29.58 -0.39
C ALA A 452 7.95 -29.86 -1.83
N LEU A 453 8.22 -28.96 -2.79
CA LEU A 453 7.88 -29.17 -4.20
C LEU A 453 8.69 -30.33 -4.83
N ASN A 454 9.98 -30.45 -4.52
CA ASN A 454 10.80 -31.55 -5.00
C ASN A 454 10.42 -32.88 -4.36
N ARG A 455 10.09 -32.90 -3.05
CA ARG A 455 9.53 -34.09 -2.37
C ARG A 455 8.21 -34.53 -2.98
N LEU A 456 7.30 -33.60 -3.30
CA LEU A 456 6.04 -33.92 -3.99
C LEU A 456 6.29 -34.60 -5.35
N LYS A 457 7.23 -34.08 -6.15
CA LYS A 457 7.62 -34.70 -7.43
C LYS A 457 8.21 -36.10 -7.24
N GLN A 458 9.05 -36.29 -6.23
CA GLN A 458 9.64 -37.59 -5.90
C GLN A 458 8.55 -38.59 -5.48
N THR A 459 7.71 -38.27 -4.50
CA THR A 459 6.65 -39.16 -4.00
C THR A 459 5.60 -39.46 -5.07
N ASN A 460 5.33 -38.53 -6.00
CA ASN A 460 4.47 -38.81 -7.16
C ASN A 460 5.10 -39.81 -8.15
N ASN A 461 6.42 -39.77 -8.34
CA ASN A 461 7.13 -40.78 -9.13
C ASN A 461 7.18 -42.14 -8.42
N GLU A 462 7.39 -42.16 -7.10
CA GLU A 462 7.34 -43.37 -6.26
C GLU A 462 5.94 -44.03 -6.34
N LEU A 463 4.87 -43.23 -6.22
CA LEU A 463 3.49 -43.70 -6.43
C LEU A 463 3.26 -44.25 -7.84
N LEU A 464 3.82 -43.62 -8.88
CA LEU A 464 3.70 -44.10 -10.26
C LEU A 464 4.38 -45.46 -10.46
N VAL A 465 5.54 -45.67 -9.84
CA VAL A 465 6.25 -46.96 -9.84
C VAL A 465 5.45 -48.01 -9.06
N ALA A 466 4.95 -47.68 -7.87
CA ALA A 466 4.14 -48.59 -7.05
C ALA A 466 2.84 -49.00 -7.78
N LYS A 467 2.12 -48.07 -8.43
CA LYS A 467 0.95 -48.37 -9.26
C LYS A 467 1.28 -49.28 -10.44
N ARG A 468 2.48 -49.16 -11.02
CA ARG A 468 2.93 -50.02 -12.13
C ARG A 468 3.35 -51.42 -11.65
N GLN A 469 3.98 -51.52 -10.49
CA GLN A 469 4.31 -52.80 -9.84
C GLN A 469 3.04 -53.54 -9.39
N LEU A 470 2.09 -52.85 -8.79
CA LEU A 470 0.80 -53.42 -8.40
C LEU A 470 0.07 -53.99 -9.62
N ARG A 471 0.00 -53.24 -10.73
CA ARG A 471 -0.61 -53.73 -11.97
C ARG A 471 0.06 -54.99 -12.51
N ILE A 472 1.39 -55.08 -12.50
CA ILE A 472 2.12 -56.27 -12.95
C ILE A 472 1.82 -57.49 -12.05
N LEU A 473 1.61 -57.28 -10.75
CA LEU A 473 1.19 -58.35 -9.83
C LEU A 473 -0.27 -58.75 -10.03
N GLU A 474 -1.16 -57.78 -10.32
CA GLU A 474 -2.58 -58.03 -10.62
C GLU A 474 -2.74 -58.75 -11.97
N GLU A 475 -1.98 -58.37 -13.01
CA GLU A 475 -1.91 -59.07 -14.30
C GLU A 475 -1.41 -60.52 -14.11
N ARG A 476 -0.32 -60.72 -13.36
CA ARG A 476 0.18 -62.07 -13.02
C ARG A 476 -0.79 -62.91 -12.17
N ALA A 477 -1.66 -62.29 -11.37
CA ALA A 477 -2.69 -63.00 -10.62
C ALA A 477 -3.89 -63.43 -11.50
N VAL A 478 -4.05 -62.84 -12.69
CA VAL A 478 -5.03 -63.27 -13.69
C VAL A 478 -4.49 -64.45 -14.50
N ASP A 479 -3.21 -64.44 -14.89
CA ASP A 479 -2.55 -65.54 -15.61
C ASP A 479 -2.48 -66.87 -14.82
N VAL A 480 -2.83 -66.88 -13.52
CA VAL A 480 -2.91 -68.06 -12.65
C VAL A 480 -4.36 -68.57 -12.48
N ARG A 481 -5.34 -67.96 -13.17
CA ARG A 481 -6.77 -68.33 -13.15
C ARG A 481 -7.35 -68.69 -14.53
N ALA A 482 -6.49 -68.98 -15.50
CA ALA A 482 -6.83 -69.44 -16.85
C ALA A 482 -6.21 -70.82 -17.13
#